data_AF-A0A212KE52-F1
#
_entry.id   AF-A0A212KE52-F1
#
_cell.length_a   1.000
_cell.length_b   1.000
_cell.length_c   1.000
_cell.angle_alpha   90.00
_cell.angle_beta   90.00
_cell.angle_gamma   90.00
#
_symmetry.space_group_name_H-M   'P 1'
#
loop_
_entity.id
_entity.type
_entity.pdbx_description
1 polymer ?
#
loop_
_entity_poly.entity_id
_entity_poly.type
_entity_poly.pdbx_seq_one_letter_code
_entity_poly.pdbx_strand_id
1 'polypeptide(L)'
;MQEYWQLNFERSERLINHGIGTEAFFKSIEQELPPVMSRAELSRATGGLISAKTLSNEDAMHKGPAERVRAGSKIGYTRASAMAYIRKKFQLL
;
A
#
# COMPACT_ATOMS: atom_id res chain seq x y z
N MET A 1 14.46 -13.63 -27.00
CA MET A 1 13.33 -14.05 -26.15
C MET A 1 13.80 -14.69 -24.84
N GLN A 2 14.84 -15.53 -24.82
CA GLN A 2 15.42 -16.08 -23.57
C GLN A 2 16.08 -15.02 -22.67
N GLU A 3 16.70 -14.00 -23.25
CA GLU A 3 17.41 -12.92 -22.53
C GLU A 3 16.50 -12.07 -21.64
N TYR A 4 15.25 -11.83 -22.09
CA TYR A 4 14.23 -11.11 -21.32
C TYR A 4 13.77 -11.88 -20.07
N TRP A 5 13.72 -13.22 -20.14
CA TRP A 5 13.33 -14.05 -19.00
C TRP A 5 14.41 -14.07 -17.92
N GLN A 6 15.69 -14.10 -18.32
CA GLN A 6 16.82 -14.05 -17.38
C GLN A 6 16.93 -12.69 -16.66
N LEU A 7 16.78 -11.59 -17.39
CA LEU A 7 16.79 -10.23 -16.81
C LEU A 7 15.65 -10.00 -15.79
N ASN A 8 14.45 -10.50 -16.07
CA ASN A 8 13.33 -10.39 -15.13
C ASN A 8 13.55 -11.24 -13.86
N PHE A 9 14.14 -12.42 -14.00
CA PHE A 9 14.44 -13.29 -12.87
C PHE A 9 15.53 -12.71 -11.96
N GLU A 10 16.62 -12.18 -12.51
CA GLU A 10 17.65 -11.50 -11.70
C GLU A 10 17.12 -10.24 -10.99
N ARG A 11 16.21 -9.51 -11.62
CA ARG A 11 15.61 -8.32 -11.04
C ARG A 11 14.70 -8.64 -9.85
N SER A 12 13.85 -9.65 -9.98
CA SER A 12 12.97 -10.08 -8.89
C SER A 12 13.77 -10.66 -7.72
N GLU A 13 14.78 -11.48 -7.99
CA GLU A 13 15.74 -11.98 -6.99
C GLU A 13 16.41 -10.82 -6.23
N ARG A 14 16.86 -9.76 -6.94
CA ARG A 14 17.44 -8.57 -6.28
C ARG A 14 16.44 -7.81 -5.41
N LEU A 15 15.19 -7.65 -5.84
CA LEU A 15 14.16 -6.97 -5.05
C LEU A 15 13.82 -7.75 -3.76
N ILE A 16 13.78 -9.08 -3.85
CA ILE A 16 13.62 -9.97 -2.70
C ILE A 16 14.84 -9.87 -1.77
N ASN A 17 16.06 -9.85 -2.32
CA ASN A 17 17.30 -9.68 -1.56
C ASN A 17 17.42 -8.30 -0.88
N HIS A 18 16.76 -7.27 -1.43
CA HIS A 18 16.60 -5.96 -0.79
C HIS A 18 15.43 -5.88 0.20
N GLY A 19 14.70 -6.98 0.41
CA GLY A 19 13.64 -7.10 1.40
C GLY A 19 12.29 -6.50 0.98
N ILE A 20 12.13 -6.02 -0.26
CA ILE A 20 10.90 -5.39 -0.72
C ILE A 20 9.79 -6.45 -0.87
N GLY A 21 8.63 -6.20 -0.27
CA GLY A 21 7.51 -7.15 -0.24
C GLY A 21 7.65 -8.30 0.78
N THR A 22 8.72 -8.31 1.58
CA THR A 22 8.83 -9.21 2.74
C THR A 22 7.96 -8.72 3.91
N GLU A 23 7.71 -9.59 4.88
CA GLU A 23 7.00 -9.20 6.11
C GLU A 23 7.72 -8.08 6.87
N ALA A 24 9.05 -8.07 6.86
CA ALA A 24 9.85 -7.02 7.50
C ALA A 24 9.61 -5.65 6.86
N PHE A 25 9.46 -5.59 5.54
CA PHE A 25 9.13 -4.36 4.81
C PHE A 25 7.72 -3.85 5.14
N PHE A 26 6.71 -4.73 5.16
CA PHE A 26 5.38 -4.30 5.55
C PHE A 26 5.31 -3.88 7.02
N LYS A 27 6.09 -4.52 7.89
CA LYS A 27 6.18 -4.16 9.31
C LYS A 27 6.81 -2.78 9.52
N SER A 28 7.82 -2.40 8.73
CA SER A 28 8.40 -1.06 8.84
C SER A 28 7.40 0.02 8.43
N ILE A 29 6.61 -0.22 7.37
CA ILE A 29 5.51 0.68 6.99
C ILE A 29 4.48 0.76 8.13
N GLU A 30 4.05 -0.37 8.68
CA GLU A 30 3.05 -0.42 9.74
C GLU A 30 3.45 0.38 10.99
N GLN A 31 4.74 0.39 11.33
CA GLN A 31 5.27 1.15 12.47
C GLN A 31 5.22 2.66 12.27
N GLU A 32 5.38 3.14 11.04
CA GLU A 32 5.32 4.57 10.71
C GLU A 32 3.88 5.09 10.58
N LEU A 33 2.93 4.20 10.33
CA LEU A 33 1.53 4.57 10.16
C LEU A 33 0.87 4.96 11.50
N PRO A 34 0.13 6.08 11.58
CA PRO A 34 -0.63 6.42 12.78
C PRO A 34 -1.80 5.44 13.00
N PRO A 35 -2.39 5.37 14.21
CA PRO A 35 -3.49 4.45 14.51
C PRO A 35 -4.72 4.62 13.61
N VAL A 36 -5.00 5.87 13.22
CA VAL A 36 -6.02 6.26 12.24
C VAL A 36 -5.39 7.28 11.30
N MET A 37 -5.63 7.14 9.99
CA MET A 37 -5.11 8.07 8.98
C MET A 37 -6.16 8.44 7.95
N SER A 38 -6.13 9.69 7.50
CA SER A 38 -6.95 10.15 6.38
C SER A 38 -6.47 9.59 5.04
N ARG A 39 -7.30 9.71 4.00
CA ARG A 39 -6.90 9.42 2.60
C ARG A 39 -5.63 10.17 2.17
N ALA A 40 -5.49 11.42 2.59
CA ALA A 40 -4.34 12.24 2.26
C ALA A 40 -3.07 11.73 2.96
N GLU A 41 -3.19 11.30 4.22
CA GLU A 41 -2.05 10.72 4.96
C GLU A 41 -1.63 9.38 4.39
N LEU A 42 -2.58 8.48 4.06
CA LEU A 42 -2.27 7.22 3.39
C LEU A 42 -1.59 7.45 2.03
N SER A 43 -2.02 8.49 1.31
CA SER A 43 -1.36 8.89 0.07
C SER A 43 0.08 9.34 0.29
N ARG A 44 0.34 10.15 1.33
CA ARG A 44 1.71 10.56 1.69
C ARG A 44 2.57 9.40 2.18
N ALA A 45 2.02 8.53 3.03
CA ALA A 45 2.72 7.38 3.60
C ALA A 45 3.16 6.37 2.52
N THR A 46 2.42 6.28 1.42
CA THR A 46 2.77 5.42 0.27
C THR A 46 3.64 6.15 -0.76
N GLY A 47 4.21 7.31 -0.42
CA GLY A 47 5.01 8.12 -1.34
C GLY A 47 4.23 8.65 -2.55
N GLY A 48 2.90 8.70 -2.48
CA GLY A 48 2.02 9.11 -3.57
C GLY A 48 1.65 7.99 -4.55
N LEU A 49 2.12 6.75 -4.32
CA LEU A 49 1.76 5.59 -5.16
C LEU A 49 0.25 5.32 -5.16
N ILE A 50 -0.40 5.57 -4.02
CA ILE A 50 -1.85 5.48 -3.88
C ILE A 50 -2.38 6.90 -3.67
N SER A 51 -3.05 7.47 -4.68
CA SER A 51 -3.59 8.83 -4.57
C SER A 51 -4.84 8.88 -3.67
N ALA A 52 -5.05 10.01 -2.99
CA ALA A 52 -6.29 10.23 -2.23
C ALA A 52 -7.55 10.14 -3.11
N LYS A 53 -7.44 10.49 -4.40
CA LYS A 53 -8.52 10.34 -5.38
C LYS A 53 -8.81 8.86 -5.69
N THR A 54 -7.77 8.04 -5.84
CA THR A 54 -7.89 6.59 -6.00
C THR A 54 -8.61 5.99 -4.81
N LEU A 55 -8.20 6.34 -3.58
CA LEU A 55 -8.87 5.88 -2.36
C LEU A 55 -10.34 6.31 -2.31
N SER A 56 -10.66 7.54 -2.70
CA SER A 56 -12.05 8.00 -2.74
C SER A 56 -12.91 7.23 -3.75
N ASN A 57 -12.36 6.94 -4.94
CA ASN A 57 -13.05 6.16 -5.96
C ASN A 57 -13.23 4.71 -5.52
N GLU A 58 -12.19 4.09 -4.96
CA GLU A 58 -12.24 2.71 -4.50
C GLU A 58 -13.13 2.54 -3.27
N ASP A 59 -13.22 3.53 -2.39
CA ASP A 59 -14.20 3.55 -1.29
C ASP A 59 -15.63 3.54 -1.81
N ALA A 60 -15.91 4.27 -2.89
CA ALA A 60 -17.23 4.30 -3.54
C ALA A 60 -17.55 2.96 -4.22
N MET A 61 -16.53 2.23 -4.66
CA MET A 61 -16.66 0.90 -5.25
C MET A 61 -16.56 -0.26 -4.23
N HIS A 62 -16.45 0.03 -2.94
CA HIS A 62 -16.19 -0.97 -1.88
C HIS A 62 -14.90 -1.79 -2.09
N LYS A 63 -13.91 -1.22 -2.78
CA LYS A 63 -12.59 -1.81 -3.06
C LYS A 63 -11.46 -1.22 -2.20
N GLY A 64 -11.71 -0.11 -1.52
CA GLY A 64 -10.77 0.56 -0.62
C GLY A 64 -10.60 -0.16 0.72
N PRO A 65 -9.89 0.47 1.70
CA PRO A 65 -9.79 -0.09 3.04
C PRO A 65 -11.17 -0.27 3.70
N ALA A 66 -11.37 -1.42 4.31
CA ALA A 66 -12.66 -1.86 4.87
C ALA A 66 -13.08 -1.07 6.12
N GLU A 67 -12.18 -0.92 7.09
CA GLU A 67 -12.49 -0.23 8.35
C GLU A 67 -12.28 1.27 8.19
N ARG A 68 -13.39 1.99 8.19
CA ARG A 68 -13.45 3.42 7.91
C ARG A 68 -13.95 4.18 9.13
N VAL A 69 -13.26 5.26 9.45
CA VAL A 69 -13.63 6.22 10.50
C VAL A 69 -14.02 7.52 9.83
N ARG A 70 -15.16 8.09 10.23
CA ARG A 70 -15.59 9.42 9.76
C ARG A 70 -15.39 10.45 10.86
N ALA A 71 -14.72 11.54 10.53
CA ALA A 71 -14.55 12.71 11.38
C ALA A 71 -15.01 13.95 10.61
N GLY A 72 -16.27 14.37 10.85
CA GLY A 72 -16.92 15.42 10.06
C GLY A 72 -17.02 15.03 8.57
N SER A 73 -16.46 15.87 7.69
CA SER A 73 -16.40 15.61 6.25
C SER A 73 -15.22 14.74 5.81
N LYS A 74 -14.33 14.35 6.75
CA LYS A 74 -13.15 13.54 6.45
C LYS A 74 -13.40 12.06 6.68
N ILE A 75 -12.83 11.23 5.81
CA ILE A 75 -12.77 9.78 5.96
C ILE A 75 -11.31 9.40 6.24
N GLY A 76 -11.13 8.53 7.23
CA GLY A 76 -9.89 7.87 7.54
C GLY A 76 -10.05 6.37 7.72
N TYR A 77 -8.94 5.70 7.93
CA TYR A 77 -8.83 4.25 8.01
C TYR A 77 -8.03 3.86 9.24
N THR A 78 -8.37 2.72 9.83
CA THR A 78 -7.52 2.11 10.86
C THR A 78 -6.19 1.68 10.24
N ARG A 79 -5.13 1.65 11.06
CA ARG A 79 -3.82 1.13 10.64
C ARG A 79 -3.93 -0.27 10.03
N ALA A 80 -4.67 -1.17 10.67
CA ALA A 80 -4.86 -2.55 10.21
C ALA A 80 -5.50 -2.60 8.81
N SER A 81 -6.55 -1.81 8.58
CA SER A 81 -7.24 -1.80 7.30
C SER A 81 -6.41 -1.15 6.18
N ALA A 82 -5.67 -0.09 6.50
CA ALA A 82 -4.73 0.52 5.56
C ALA A 82 -3.63 -0.47 5.15
N MET A 83 -3.06 -1.22 6.11
CA MET A 83 -2.03 -2.23 5.83
C MET A 83 -2.55 -3.38 4.98
N ALA A 84 -3.76 -3.89 5.28
CA ALA A 84 -4.39 -4.93 4.46
C ALA A 84 -4.58 -4.47 3.01
N TYR A 85 -4.96 -3.20 2.83
CA TYR A 85 -5.12 -2.60 1.51
C TYR A 85 -3.77 -2.40 0.78
N ILE A 86 -2.73 -1.89 1.46
CA ILE A 86 -1.38 -1.73 0.90
C ILE A 86 -0.83 -3.09 0.43
N ARG A 87 -0.92 -4.13 1.26
CA ARG A 87 -0.46 -5.49 0.94
C ARG A 87 -1.15 -6.05 -0.31
N LYS A 88 -2.43 -5.74 -0.51
CA LYS A 88 -3.18 -6.13 -1.71
C LYS A 88 -2.78 -5.33 -2.95
N LYS A 89 -2.41 -4.06 -2.78
CA LYS A 89 -2.13 -3.13 -3.89
C LYS A 89 -0.70 -3.19 -4.40
N PHE A 90 0.27 -3.42 -3.52
CA PHE A 90 1.67 -3.46 -3.94
C PHE A 90 1.94 -4.79 -4.64
N GLN A 91 2.31 -4.71 -5.91
CA GLN A 91 2.76 -5.85 -6.72
C GLN A 91 4.25 -5.64 -7.02
N LEU A 92 5.06 -6.66 -6.76
CA LEU A 92 6.46 -6.67 -7.18
C LEU A 92 6.51 -6.99 -8.67
N LEU A 93 7.28 -6.20 -9.44
CA LEU A 93 7.50 -6.37 -10.88
C LEU A 93 8.86 -6.98 -11.17
#